data_AF-D3Z190-F1
#
_entry.id   AF-D3Z190-F1
#
_cell.length_a   1.000
_cell.length_b   1.000
_cell.length_c   1.000
_cell.angle_alpha   90.00
_cell.angle_beta   90.00
_cell.angle_gamma   90.00
#
_symmetry.space_group_name_H-M   'P 1'
#
loop_
_entity.id
_entity.type
_entity.pdbx_description
1 polymer ?
#
loop_
_entity_poly.entity_id
_entity_poly.type
_entity_poly.pdbx_seq_one_letter_code
_entity_poly.pdbx_strand_id
1 'polypeptide(L)'
;MSGNHTPSASGPFSALTPSIWPQEILAKYSQKEESSEQPELCYDEFGFRVDKEGSEPGCSQMTGSPLVEDPPQRLRWQAHLEF
;
A
#
# COMPACT_ATOMS: atom_id res chain seq x y z
N MET A 1 28.78 13.47 4.58
CA MET A 1 28.13 14.21 5.68
C MET A 1 26.75 13.58 5.84
N SER A 2 26.52 12.75 6.87
CA SER A 2 25.19 12.18 7.09
C SER A 2 24.38 13.21 7.88
N GLY A 3 23.79 14.18 7.18
CA GLY A 3 22.82 15.09 7.77
C GLY A 3 21.54 14.32 8.08
N ASN A 4 20.81 14.73 9.12
CA ASN A 4 19.48 14.19 9.36
C ASN A 4 18.57 14.62 8.21
N HIS A 5 17.99 13.65 7.50
CA HIS A 5 17.04 13.90 6.44
C HIS A 5 15.68 14.26 7.03
N THR A 6 15.11 15.33 6.52
CA THR A 6 13.80 15.86 6.91
C THR A 6 12.81 15.60 5.76
N PRO A 7 11.64 14.98 6.02
CA PRO A 7 10.63 14.78 4.98
C PRO A 7 10.01 16.11 4.54
N SER A 8 9.45 16.14 3.33
CA SER A 8 8.67 17.29 2.86
C SER A 8 7.43 17.51 3.73
N ALA A 9 7.04 18.78 3.94
CA ALA A 9 5.98 19.18 4.88
C ALA A 9 4.60 18.55 4.61
N SER A 10 4.33 18.12 3.37
CA SER A 10 3.10 17.41 2.96
C SER A 10 3.40 16.06 2.32
N GLY A 11 4.64 15.58 2.45
CA GLY A 11 5.11 14.37 1.81
C GLY A 11 4.93 13.12 2.67
N PRO A 12 5.44 11.98 2.18
CA PRO A 12 5.58 10.77 2.98
C PRO A 12 6.31 11.07 4.29
N PHE A 13 5.86 10.47 5.38
CA PHE A 13 6.44 10.63 6.72
C PHE A 13 6.30 12.03 7.36
N SER A 14 5.58 12.97 6.75
CA SER A 14 5.32 14.30 7.34
C SER A 14 4.55 14.24 8.67
N ALA A 15 3.65 13.26 8.84
CA ALA A 15 2.90 13.02 10.07
C ALA A 15 3.73 12.37 11.19
N LEU A 16 4.90 11.85 10.88
CA LEU A 16 5.78 11.22 11.85
C LEU A 16 6.56 12.28 12.63
N THR A 17 6.85 12.02 13.91
CA THR A 17 7.75 12.89 14.68
C THR A 17 9.20 12.73 14.20
N PRO A 18 10.07 13.75 14.39
CA PRO A 18 11.45 13.68 13.91
C PRO A 18 12.26 12.47 14.40
N SER A 19 11.95 11.94 15.58
CA SER A 19 12.64 10.79 16.17
C SER A 19 12.35 9.45 15.49
N ILE A 20 11.26 9.37 14.73
CA ILE A 20 10.83 8.14 14.04
C ILE A 20 10.89 8.27 12.51
N TRP A 21 11.50 9.35 11.99
CA TRP A 21 11.72 9.51 10.56
C TRP A 21 12.68 8.46 10.02
N PRO A 22 12.31 7.72 8.96
CA PRO A 22 13.14 6.65 8.42
C PRO A 22 14.31 7.23 7.60
N GLN A 23 15.44 7.47 8.27
CA GLN A 23 16.61 8.14 7.69
C GLN A 23 17.15 7.43 6.45
N GLU A 24 17.22 6.10 6.47
CA GLU A 24 17.72 5.31 5.33
C GLU A 24 16.83 5.49 4.08
N ILE A 25 15.52 5.57 4.28
CA ILE A 25 14.55 5.76 3.20
C ILE A 25 14.66 7.19 2.67
N LEU A 26 14.65 8.19 3.55
CA LEU A 26 14.74 9.61 3.17
C LEU A 26 16.07 9.94 2.44
N ALA A 27 17.16 9.29 2.82
CA ALA A 27 18.45 9.41 2.12
C ALA A 27 18.36 8.91 0.68
N LYS A 28 17.73 7.75 0.46
CA LYS A 28 17.52 7.19 -0.90
C LYS A 28 16.65 8.10 -1.75
N TYR A 29 15.57 8.67 -1.20
CA TYR A 29 14.72 9.62 -1.93
C TYR A 29 15.50 10.88 -2.34
N SER A 30 16.36 11.41 -1.46
CA SER A 30 17.19 12.58 -1.76
C SER A 30 18.17 12.33 -2.93
N GLN A 31 18.58 11.08 -3.17
CA GLN A 31 19.47 10.71 -4.28
C GLN A 31 18.70 10.35 -5.56
N LYS A 32 17.43 9.95 -5.44
CA LYS A 32 16.65 9.37 -6.55
C LYS A 32 15.92 10.41 -7.40
N GLU A 33 15.75 11.65 -6.94
CA GLU A 33 15.21 12.76 -7.75
C GLU A 33 15.98 12.99 -9.09
N GLU A 34 17.22 12.51 -9.21
CA GLU A 34 18.03 12.55 -10.46
C GLU A 34 17.83 11.32 -11.37
N SER A 35 17.16 10.25 -10.92
CA SER A 35 16.97 8.99 -11.69
C SER A 35 15.50 8.58 -11.75
N SER A 36 14.75 9.32 -12.55
CA SER A 36 13.32 9.20 -12.79
C SER A 36 12.95 7.95 -13.61
N GLU A 37 13.02 6.75 -13.02
CA GLU A 37 12.55 5.52 -13.71
C GLU A 37 11.94 4.46 -12.77
N GLN A 38 11.25 4.85 -11.68
CA GLN A 38 10.37 3.86 -11.02
C GLN A 38 9.07 3.75 -11.81
N PRO A 39 8.63 2.53 -12.16
CA PRO A 39 7.26 2.32 -12.64
C PRO A 39 6.29 2.93 -11.63
N GLU A 40 5.28 3.65 -12.11
CA GLU A 40 4.17 4.15 -11.30
C GLU A 40 3.35 2.95 -10.80
N LEU A 41 3.86 2.26 -9.78
CA LEU A 41 3.15 1.21 -9.09
C LEU A 41 1.98 1.87 -8.37
N CYS A 42 0.78 1.68 -8.92
CA CYS A 42 -0.45 2.14 -8.29
C CYS A 42 -0.85 1.11 -7.23
N TYR A 43 -1.26 1.61 -6.07
CA TYR A 43 -1.78 0.77 -5.00
C TYR A 43 -3.16 1.27 -4.60
N ASP A 44 -4.08 0.35 -4.28
CA ASP A 44 -5.37 0.72 -3.71
C ASP A 44 -5.20 1.22 -2.25
N GLU A 45 -6.31 1.63 -1.63
CA GLU A 45 -6.32 2.16 -0.26
C GLU A 45 -5.85 1.13 0.79
N PHE A 46 -5.88 -0.17 0.46
CA PHE A 46 -5.44 -1.26 1.32
C PHE A 46 -3.98 -1.67 1.04
N GLY A 47 -3.34 -1.08 0.04
CA GLY A 47 -1.96 -1.35 -0.34
C GLY A 47 -1.78 -2.55 -1.28
N PHE A 48 -2.84 -3.01 -1.96
CA PHE A 48 -2.71 -3.99 -3.04
C PHE A 48 -2.31 -3.32 -4.35
N ARG A 49 -1.45 -3.99 -5.12
CA ARG A 49 -1.00 -3.49 -6.43
C ARG A 49 -2.18 -3.45 -7.40
N VAL A 50 -2.36 -2.29 -8.02
CA VAL A 50 -3.28 -2.08 -9.13
C VAL A 50 -2.42 -1.97 -10.39
N ASP A 51 -2.48 -2.99 -11.24
CA ASP A 51 -1.87 -2.91 -12.55
C ASP A 51 -2.62 -1.85 -13.38
N LYS A 52 -1.92 -0.81 -13.84
CA LYS A 52 -2.48 0.20 -14.74
C LYS A 52 -2.79 -0.45 -16.09
N GLU A 53 -4.06 -0.83 -16.24
CA GLU A 53 -4.77 -1.13 -17.49
C GLU A 53 -4.17 -2.28 -18.33
N GLY A 54 -4.70 -3.49 -18.12
CA GLY A 54 -4.39 -4.60 -19.01
C GLY A 54 -5.11 -5.91 -18.76
N SER A 55 -6.28 -5.92 -18.10
CA SER A 55 -7.17 -7.09 -17.99
C SER A 55 -6.43 -8.43 -17.93
N GLU A 56 -5.77 -8.72 -16.80
CA GLU A 56 -5.36 -10.08 -16.48
C GLU A 56 -6.61 -10.96 -16.65
N PRO A 57 -6.63 -11.96 -17.56
CA PRO A 57 -7.85 -12.70 -17.89
C PRO A 57 -8.42 -13.52 -16.72
N GLY A 58 -7.86 -13.43 -15.51
CA GLY A 58 -8.38 -14.02 -14.28
C GLY A 58 -9.02 -13.03 -13.28
N CYS A 59 -8.70 -11.73 -13.32
CA CYS A 59 -9.17 -10.79 -12.29
C CYS A 59 -10.61 -10.30 -12.55
N SER A 60 -11.00 -10.14 -13.82
CA SER A 60 -12.39 -9.82 -14.18
C SER A 60 -13.37 -11.00 -14.01
N GLN A 61 -12.89 -12.22 -13.75
CA GLN A 61 -13.79 -13.39 -13.60
C GLN A 61 -14.48 -13.43 -12.23
N MET A 62 -13.98 -12.68 -11.24
CA MET A 62 -14.54 -12.64 -9.88
C MET A 62 -15.49 -11.46 -9.64
N THR A 63 -15.56 -10.50 -10.56
CA THR A 63 -16.39 -9.29 -10.41
C THR A 63 -17.86 -9.50 -10.77
N GLY A 64 -18.22 -10.66 -11.34
CA GLY A 64 -19.57 -10.95 -11.83
C GLY A 64 -20.26 -12.20 -11.28
N SER A 65 -19.57 -13.04 -10.49
CA SER A 65 -20.23 -14.17 -9.84
C SER A 65 -20.74 -13.73 -8.45
N PRO A 66 -22.00 -14.05 -8.08
CA PRO A 66 -22.41 -13.88 -6.70
C PRO A 66 -21.48 -14.72 -5.84
N LEU A 67 -20.72 -14.08 -4.96
CA LEU A 67 -19.94 -14.77 -3.93
C LEU A 67 -20.93 -15.51 -3.03
N VAL A 68 -21.12 -16.81 -3.28
CA VAL A 68 -21.97 -17.65 -2.44
C VAL A 68 -21.20 -17.86 -1.14
N GLU A 69 -21.63 -17.15 -0.10
CA GLU A 69 -21.04 -17.27 1.22
C GLU A 69 -21.39 -18.62 1.85
N ASP A 70 -20.37 -19.30 2.39
CA ASP A 70 -20.52 -20.57 3.10
C ASP A 70 -21.14 -20.35 4.51
N PRO A 71 -22.33 -20.92 4.82
CA PRO A 71 -23.00 -20.67 6.10
C PRO A 71 -22.19 -21.09 7.34
N PRO A 72 -21.49 -22.24 7.36
CA PRO A 72 -20.57 -22.60 8.44
C PRO A 72 -19.42 -21.60 8.63
N GLN A 73 -18.81 -21.11 7.54
CA GLN A 73 -17.76 -20.11 7.62
C GLN A 73 -18.26 -18.81 8.26
N ARG A 74 -19.46 -18.34 7.88
CA ARG A 74 -20.09 -17.17 8.52
C ARG A 74 -20.26 -17.36 10.02
N LEU A 75 -20.79 -18.52 10.46
CA LEU A 75 -20.99 -18.83 11.88
C LEU A 75 -19.68 -18.79 12.67
N ARG A 76 -18.57 -19.26 12.09
CA ARG A 76 -17.25 -19.18 12.72
C ARG A 76 -16.79 -17.73 12.88
N TRP A 77 -16.97 -16.89 11.86
CA TRP A 77 -16.62 -15.48 11.93
C TRP A 77 -17.46 -14.73 12.96
N GLN A 78 -18.78 -14.98 13.02
CA GLN A 78 -19.67 -14.40 14.04
C GLN A 78 -19.20 -14.75 15.45
N ALA A 79 -18.96 -16.04 15.72
CA ALA A 79 -18.50 -16.48 17.04
C ALA A 79 -17.13 -15.90 17.44
N HIS A 80 -16.25 -15.66 16.46
CA HIS A 80 -14.91 -15.12 16.72
C HIS A 80 -14.91 -13.61 16.99
N LEU A 81 -15.83 -12.87 16.37
CA LEU A 81 -15.94 -11.41 16.51
C LEU A 81 -16.85 -10.98 17.66
N GLU A 82 -17.67 -11.87 18.23
CA GLU A 82 -18.56 -11.62 19.37
C GLU A 82 -17.87 -11.68 20.75
N PHE A 83 -16.57 -11.37 20.81
CA PHE A 83 -15.75 -11.39 22.04
C PHE A 83 -15.44 -9.99 22.60
#